data_AF-A0A397W814-F1
#
_entry.id   AF-A0A397W814-F1
#
_cell.length_a   1.000
_cell.length_b   1.000
_cell.length_c   1.000
_cell.angle_alpha   90.00
_cell.angle_beta   90.00
_cell.angle_gamma   90.00
#
_symmetry.space_group_name_H-M   'P 1'
#
loop_
_entity.id
_entity.type
_entity.pdbx_description
1 polymer ?
#
loop_
_entity_poly.entity_id
_entity_poly.type
_entity_poly.pdbx_seq_one_letter_code
_entity_poly.pdbx_strand_id
1 'polypeptide(L)'
;MKYTNSQIIKFIGNDIPTESFNVEKNVLFLPQSDNYPGVDFLIWDNCRKILFSFQVTIGSLANHRRNKDSFMTGELKNKWATLCNTEESKVKFIRLAPDDILKNDKSKDSLHLSFSSIKNQFPVLGDLNNYYSRFVHC
;
A
#
# COMPACT_ATOMS: atom_id res chain seq x y z
N MET A 1 12.83 1.67 14.20
CA MET A 1 12.82 2.86 13.33
C MET A 1 11.42 3.44 13.33
N LYS A 2 11.20 4.67 13.82
CA LYS A 2 9.91 5.36 13.68
C LYS A 2 9.86 5.99 12.27
N TYR A 3 8.87 5.63 11.47
CA TYR A 3 8.56 6.36 10.24
C TYR A 3 7.81 7.64 10.61
N THR A 4 8.47 8.78 10.52
CA THR A 4 7.78 10.08 10.46
C THR A 4 7.54 10.39 8.99
N ASN A 5 6.29 10.30 8.56
CA ASN A 5 5.87 10.79 7.24
C ASN A 5 5.86 12.31 7.33
N SER A 6 6.75 12.95 6.57
CA SER A 6 6.98 14.39 6.62
C SER A 6 6.01 15.17 5.73
N GLN A 7 5.25 14.46 4.89
CA GLN A 7 4.24 15.00 3.98
C GLN A 7 3.13 13.96 3.75
N ILE A 8 1.88 14.43 3.66
CA ILE A 8 0.71 13.63 3.28
C ILE A 8 0.07 14.30 2.07
N ILE A 9 -0.18 13.55 1.02
CA ILE A 9 -0.82 14.02 -0.22
C ILE A 9 -2.08 13.22 -0.44
N LYS A 10 -3.21 13.92 -0.51
CA LYS A 10 -4.50 13.32 -0.83
C LYS A 10 -4.83 13.68 -2.27
N PHE A 11 -5.35 12.74 -3.04
CA PHE A 11 -5.65 12.99 -4.45
C PHE A 11 -6.85 12.18 -4.92
N ILE A 12 -7.55 12.71 -5.93
CA ILE A 12 -8.79 12.16 -6.47
C ILE A 12 -8.53 11.61 -7.88
N GLY A 13 -9.26 10.57 -8.26
CA GLY A 13 -9.18 9.93 -9.56
C GLY A 13 -8.38 8.63 -9.51
N ASN A 14 -8.12 8.07 -10.69
CA ASN A 14 -7.43 6.79 -10.87
C ASN A 14 -6.00 6.95 -11.43
N ASP A 15 -5.50 8.18 -11.55
CA ASP A 15 -4.13 8.50 -12.02
C ASP A 15 -3.26 9.07 -10.88
N ILE A 16 -2.00 9.37 -11.15
CA ILE A 16 -1.08 9.98 -10.16
C ILE A 16 -1.51 11.40 -9.76
N PRO A 17 -1.19 11.88 -8.54
CA PRO A 17 -1.45 13.26 -8.15
C PRO A 17 -0.76 14.26 -9.09
N THR A 18 -1.48 15.31 -9.47
CA THR A 18 -0.93 16.43 -10.28
C THR A 18 -0.22 17.48 -9.43
N GLU A 19 -0.42 17.45 -8.12
CA GLU A 19 0.23 18.35 -7.17
C GLU A 19 1.72 18.03 -7.05
N SER A 20 2.57 19.06 -7.08
CA SER A 20 4.00 18.90 -6.86
C SER A 20 4.29 18.54 -5.40
N PHE A 21 5.27 17.67 -5.19
CA PHE A 21 5.70 17.26 -3.84
C PHE A 21 7.21 17.28 -3.69
N ASN A 22 7.65 17.33 -2.44
CA ASN A 22 9.08 17.28 -2.16
C ASN A 22 9.55 15.83 -2.15
N VAL A 23 10.18 15.40 -3.25
CA VAL A 23 10.75 14.05 -3.40
C VAL A 23 11.85 13.73 -2.38
N GLU A 24 12.44 14.73 -1.72
CA GLU A 24 13.44 14.54 -0.67
C GLU A 24 12.84 14.23 0.71
N LYS A 25 11.51 14.23 0.83
CA LYS A 25 10.80 13.89 2.06
C LYS A 25 10.12 12.53 1.93
N ASN A 26 9.92 11.85 3.06
CA ASN A 26 9.03 10.69 3.10
C ASN A 26 7.59 11.17 2.95
N VAL A 27 6.88 10.59 1.99
CA VAL A 27 5.53 11.03 1.62
C VAL A 27 4.54 9.88 1.71
N LEU A 28 3.40 10.14 2.32
CA LEU A 28 2.24 9.26 2.28
C LEU A 28 1.25 9.77 1.23
N PHE A 29 0.98 8.95 0.22
CA PHE A 29 -0.04 9.22 -0.80
C PHE A 29 -1.33 8.48 -0.45
N LEU A 30 -2.43 9.22 -0.35
CA LEU A 30 -3.75 8.73 0.02
C LEU A 30 -4.74 9.00 -1.13
N PRO A 31 -5.01 8.02 -2.00
CA PRO A 31 -6.10 8.15 -2.95
C PRO A 31 -7.43 8.30 -2.22
N GLN A 32 -8.28 9.20 -2.70
CA GLN A 32 -9.64 9.41 -2.19
C GLN A 32 -10.70 8.68 -3.02
N SER A 33 -10.32 8.16 -4.19
CA SER A 33 -11.22 7.38 -5.04
C SER A 33 -11.32 5.95 -4.54
N ASP A 34 -12.55 5.46 -4.44
CA ASP A 34 -12.81 4.05 -4.22
C ASP A 34 -12.20 3.24 -5.36
N ASN A 35 -11.42 2.22 -5.01
CA ASN A 35 -10.72 1.34 -5.96
C ASN A 35 -9.62 2.03 -6.79
N TYR A 36 -8.95 3.06 -6.28
CA TYR A 36 -7.72 3.56 -6.89
C TYR A 36 -6.81 2.38 -7.24
N PRO A 37 -6.35 2.25 -8.51
CA PRO A 37 -6.21 0.95 -9.16
C PRO A 37 -5.46 -0.08 -8.32
N GLY A 38 -6.23 -0.84 -7.56
CA GLY A 38 -5.77 -1.92 -6.72
C GLY A 38 -4.92 -1.60 -5.48
N VAL A 39 -4.77 -0.34 -5.06
CA VAL A 39 -3.99 0.05 -3.86
C VAL A 39 -4.74 1.08 -3.01
N ASP A 40 -4.65 0.94 -1.69
CA ASP A 40 -5.33 1.80 -0.71
C ASP A 40 -4.50 3.01 -0.31
N PHE A 41 -3.17 2.87 -0.32
CA PHE A 41 -2.23 3.97 -0.08
C PHE A 41 -0.83 3.63 -0.58
N LEU A 42 0.03 4.65 -0.70
CA LEU A 42 1.43 4.49 -1.07
C LEU A 42 2.34 5.26 -0.13
N ILE A 43 3.53 4.72 0.14
CA ILE A 43 4.56 5.36 0.94
C ILE A 43 5.82 5.50 0.09
N TRP A 44 6.23 6.75 -0.14
CA TRP A 44 7.55 7.06 -0.66
C TRP A 44 8.56 7.11 0.48
N ASP A 45 9.52 6.19 0.45
CA ASP A 45 10.69 6.19 1.30
C ASP A 45 11.86 6.83 0.55
N ASN A 46 12.07 8.12 0.80
CA ASN A 46 13.14 8.86 0.14
C ASN A 46 14.53 8.31 0.50
N CYS A 47 14.72 7.84 1.74
CA CYS A 47 16.02 7.36 2.20
C CYS A 47 16.49 6.14 1.39
N ARG A 48 15.56 5.22 1.08
CA ARG A 48 15.86 4.02 0.28
C ARG A 48 15.59 4.20 -1.21
N LYS A 49 14.95 5.31 -1.59
CA LYS A 49 14.42 5.56 -2.93
C LYS A 49 13.50 4.40 -3.38
N ILE A 50 12.55 4.04 -2.52
CA ILE A 50 11.58 2.96 -2.78
C ILE A 50 10.18 3.50 -2.60
N LEU A 51 9.31 3.22 -3.57
CA LEU A 51 7.88 3.45 -3.45
C LEU A 51 7.21 2.13 -3.06
N PHE A 52 6.59 2.12 -1.89
CA PHE A 52 5.78 1.00 -1.43
C PHE A 52 4.32 1.29 -1.72
N SER A 53 3.65 0.43 -2.48
CA SER A 53 2.22 0.48 -2.69
C SER A 53 1.53 -0.60 -1.85
N PHE A 54 0.49 -0.22 -1.12
CA PHE A 54 -0.17 -1.09 -0.16
C PHE A 54 -1.60 -1.38 -0.60
N GLN A 55 -1.95 -2.66 -0.57
CA GLN A 55 -3.33 -3.12 -0.63
C GLN A 55 -3.70 -3.78 0.69
N VAL A 56 -4.73 -3.26 1.34
CA VAL A 56 -5.33 -3.82 2.55
C VAL A 56 -6.48 -4.73 2.15
N THR A 57 -6.40 -6.00 2.55
CA THR A 57 -7.43 -7.01 2.28
C THR A 57 -8.05 -7.47 3.59
N ILE A 58 -9.37 -7.31 3.70
CA ILE A 58 -10.16 -7.62 4.90
C ILE A 58 -11.13 -8.80 4.63
N GLY A 59 -10.84 -9.63 3.61
CA GLY A 59 -11.70 -10.73 3.20
C GLY A 59 -11.00 -11.72 2.26
N SER A 60 -11.76 -12.47 1.46
CA SER A 60 -11.20 -13.49 0.57
C SER A 60 -10.23 -12.91 -0.45
N LEU A 61 -9.01 -13.45 -0.47
CA LEU A 61 -7.92 -13.03 -1.35
C LEU A 61 -8.23 -13.21 -2.86
N ALA A 62 -9.21 -14.04 -3.22
CA ALA A 62 -9.55 -14.37 -4.59
C ALA A 62 -9.98 -13.14 -5.41
N ASN A 63 -10.72 -12.21 -4.79
CA ASN A 63 -11.21 -11.01 -5.47
C ASN A 63 -10.11 -9.93 -5.65
N HIS A 64 -9.02 -10.00 -4.89
CA HIS A 64 -7.99 -8.96 -4.84
C HIS A 64 -6.74 -9.26 -5.66
N ARG A 65 -6.67 -10.43 -6.33
CA ARG A 65 -5.51 -10.77 -7.19
C ARG A 65 -5.40 -9.86 -8.41
N ARG A 66 -6.51 -9.56 -9.09
CA ARG A 66 -6.55 -8.69 -10.30
C ARG A 66 -6.07 -7.26 -10.02
N ASN A 67 -6.24 -6.80 -8.79
CA ASN A 67 -5.89 -5.45 -8.36
C ASN A 67 -4.38 -5.21 -8.34
N LYS A 68 -3.58 -6.22 -7.95
CA LYS A 68 -2.12 -6.12 -8.04
C LYS A 68 -1.70 -5.90 -9.48
N ASP A 69 -2.22 -6.71 -10.39
CA ASP A 69 -1.87 -6.61 -11.80
C ASP A 69 -2.27 -5.24 -12.35
N SER A 70 -3.45 -4.73 -11.99
CA SER A 70 -3.88 -3.37 -12.40
C SER A 70 -2.91 -2.26 -11.97
N PHE A 71 -2.25 -2.38 -10.81
CA PHE A 71 -1.28 -1.39 -10.34
C PHE A 71 0.13 -1.62 -10.91
N MET A 72 0.55 -2.90 -10.91
CA MET A 72 1.94 -3.30 -11.17
C MET A 72 2.23 -3.55 -12.65
N THR A 73 1.20 -3.66 -13.49
CA THR A 73 1.34 -3.81 -14.94
C THR A 73 1.08 -2.48 -15.64
N GLY A 74 1.91 -2.14 -16.63
CA GLY A 74 1.68 -1.00 -17.52
C GLY A 74 2.17 0.36 -17.02
N GLU A 75 1.45 1.40 -17.46
CA GLU A 75 1.83 2.82 -17.43
C GLU A 75 1.83 3.44 -16.03
N LEU A 76 0.94 3.00 -15.13
CA LEU A 76 0.77 3.60 -13.81
C LEU A 76 2.01 3.40 -12.92
N LYS A 77 2.61 2.20 -12.97
CA LYS A 77 3.86 1.90 -12.26
C LYS A 77 5.00 2.80 -12.74
N ASN A 78 5.11 3.00 -14.06
CA ASN A 78 6.12 3.87 -14.66
C ASN A 78 5.90 5.34 -14.24
N LYS A 79 4.67 5.85 -14.36
CA LYS A 79 4.29 7.19 -13.90
C LYS A 79 4.68 7.44 -12.45
N TRP A 80 4.39 6.50 -11.56
CA TRP A 80 4.79 6.59 -10.15
C TRP A 80 6.30 6.58 -9.94
N ALA A 81 7.03 5.76 -10.70
CA ALA A 81 8.48 5.71 -10.66
C ALA A 81 9.09 7.05 -11.10
N THR A 82 8.60 7.62 -12.21
CA THR A 82 8.99 8.95 -12.70
C THR A 82 8.67 10.05 -11.69
N LEU A 83 7.46 10.04 -11.15
CA LEU A 83 7.00 11.02 -10.16
C LEU A 83 7.88 11.02 -8.90
N CYS A 84 8.31 9.84 -8.44
CA CYS A 84 9.21 9.69 -7.29
C CYS A 84 10.70 9.77 -7.65
N ASN A 85 11.05 10.07 -8.90
CA ASN A 85 12.41 10.07 -9.42
C ASN A 85 13.20 8.80 -9.03
N THR A 86 12.62 7.64 -9.33
CA THR A 86 13.18 6.32 -9.07
C THR A 86 12.98 5.38 -10.25
N GLU A 87 13.66 4.23 -10.23
CA GLU A 87 13.44 3.17 -11.21
C GLU A 87 12.15 2.39 -10.93
N GLU A 88 11.52 1.87 -11.99
CA GLU A 88 10.38 0.96 -11.86
C GLU A 88 10.66 -0.28 -11.01
N SER A 89 11.92 -0.76 -11.01
CA SER A 89 12.37 -1.89 -10.20
C SER A 89 12.19 -1.65 -8.69
N LYS A 90 12.11 -0.37 -8.28
CA LYS A 90 11.98 0.12 -6.91
C LYS A 90 10.54 0.42 -6.51
N VAL A 91 9.56 0.19 -7.39
CA VAL A 91 8.14 0.20 -7.02
C VAL A 91 7.77 -1.19 -6.52
N LYS A 92 7.34 -1.29 -5.26
CA LYS A 92 7.07 -2.55 -4.57
C LYS A 92 5.62 -2.62 -4.13
N PHE A 93 4.94 -3.71 -4.49
CA PHE A 93 3.59 -3.99 -4.04
C PHE A 93 3.61 -4.84 -2.77
N ILE A 94 2.89 -4.39 -1.76
CA ILE A 94 2.73 -5.08 -0.48
C ILE A 94 1.24 -5.33 -0.28
N ARG A 95 0.88 -6.59 -0.04
CA ARG A 95 -0.47 -6.93 0.42
C ARG A 95 -0.46 -7.05 1.94
N LEU A 96 -1.31 -6.28 2.59
CA LEU A 96 -1.58 -6.35 4.01
C LEU A 96 -2.89 -7.08 4.24
N ALA A 97 -2.85 -8.10 5.09
CA ALA A 97 -4.03 -8.86 5.46
C ALA A 97 -3.91 -9.37 6.90
N PRO A 98 -5.04 -9.64 7.56
CA PRO A 98 -5.09 -10.41 8.79
C PRO A 98 -4.34 -11.75 8.71
N ASP A 99 -3.73 -12.15 9.83
CA ASP A 99 -2.85 -13.31 9.95
C ASP A 99 -3.53 -14.63 9.55
N ASP A 100 -4.82 -14.77 9.85
CA ASP A 100 -5.68 -15.92 9.52
C ASP A 100 -5.95 -16.03 8.01
N ILE A 101 -6.08 -14.90 7.33
CA ILE A 101 -6.26 -14.84 5.87
C ILE A 101 -4.96 -15.26 5.16
N LEU A 102 -3.81 -14.81 5.65
CA LEU A 102 -2.50 -15.15 5.08
C LEU A 102 -2.13 -16.62 5.24
N LYS A 103 -2.49 -17.27 6.35
CA LYS A 103 -2.23 -18.70 6.59
C LYS A 103 -2.82 -19.61 5.51
N ASN A 104 -3.89 -19.16 4.86
CA ASN A 104 -4.60 -19.91 3.82
C ASN A 104 -4.16 -19.53 2.40
N ASP A 105 -3.29 -18.53 2.21
CA ASP A 105 -2.77 -18.17 0.88
C ASP A 105 -1.54 -19.01 0.51
N LYS A 106 -1.58 -19.63 -0.65
CA LYS A 106 -0.45 -20.36 -1.25
C LYS A 106 0.24 -19.57 -2.35
N SER A 107 -0.18 -18.33 -2.61
CA SER A 107 0.42 -17.50 -3.67
C SER A 107 1.82 -17.01 -3.28
N LYS A 108 2.77 -17.12 -4.22
CA LYS A 108 4.19 -16.75 -4.02
C LYS A 108 4.53 -15.36 -4.55
N ASP A 109 3.58 -14.68 -5.19
CA ASP A 109 3.90 -13.55 -6.07
C ASP A 109 3.88 -12.18 -5.38
N SER A 110 3.54 -12.10 -4.08
CA SER A 110 3.48 -10.82 -3.35
C SER A 110 4.22 -10.92 -2.03
N LEU A 111 4.81 -9.81 -1.56
CA LEU A 111 5.25 -9.73 -0.17
C LEU A 111 3.99 -9.57 0.69
N HIS A 112 3.64 -10.64 1.39
CA HIS A 112 2.53 -10.65 2.34
C HIS A 112 3.05 -10.22 3.70
N LEU A 113 2.54 -9.11 4.22
CA LEU A 113 2.84 -8.70 5.59
C LEU A 113 1.57 -8.79 6.41
N SER A 114 1.68 -9.47 7.54
CA SER A 114 0.63 -9.52 8.53
C SER A 114 0.53 -8.19 9.28
N PHE A 115 -0.65 -7.78 9.73
CA PHE A 115 -0.78 -6.56 10.54
C PHE A 115 0.07 -6.62 11.80
N SER A 116 0.17 -7.80 12.42
CA SER A 116 1.02 -8.05 13.58
C SER A 116 2.51 -7.75 13.31
N SER A 117 3.01 -8.07 12.12
CA SER A 117 4.42 -7.89 11.74
C SER A 117 4.83 -6.42 11.55
N ILE A 118 3.87 -5.55 11.25
CA ILE A 118 4.12 -4.13 10.97
C ILE A 118 3.57 -3.17 12.03
N LYS A 119 2.96 -3.69 13.10
CA LYS A 119 2.33 -2.89 14.16
C LYS A 119 3.28 -1.88 14.80
N ASN A 120 4.56 -2.20 14.92
CA ASN A 120 5.55 -1.29 15.52
C ASN A 120 5.96 -0.15 14.57
N GLN A 121 5.79 -0.35 13.27
CA GLN A 121 6.13 0.60 12.21
C GLN A 121 4.91 1.45 11.83
N PHE A 122 3.72 0.86 11.88
CA PHE A 122 2.44 1.49 11.59
C PHE A 122 1.42 1.14 12.68
N PRO A 123 1.51 1.78 13.87
CA PRO A 123 0.67 1.45 15.03
C PRO A 123 -0.83 1.48 14.74
N VAL A 124 -1.27 2.41 13.90
CA VAL A 124 -2.67 2.56 13.46
C VAL A 124 -3.23 1.29 12.78
N LEU A 125 -2.38 0.52 12.09
CA LEU A 125 -2.79 -0.74 11.46
C LEU A 125 -2.90 -1.88 12.50
N GLY A 126 -2.23 -1.76 13.64
CA GLY A 126 -2.38 -2.67 14.76
C GLY A 126 -3.72 -2.53 15.49
N ASP A 127 -4.35 -1.36 15.43
CA ASP A 127 -5.67 -1.10 16.04
C ASP A 127 -6.81 -1.61 15.16
N LEU A 128 -6.62 -1.66 13.84
CA LEU A 128 -7.54 -2.32 12.91
C LEU A 128 -7.76 -3.80 13.31
N ASN A 129 -6.71 -4.49 13.74
CA ASN A 129 -6.81 -5.88 14.24
C ASN A 129 -7.79 -6.02 15.43
N ASN A 130 -7.88 -5.01 16.30
CA ASN A 130 -8.82 -4.98 17.43
C ASN A 130 -10.23 -4.53 17.04
N TYR A 131 -10.35 -3.71 16.00
CA TYR A 131 -11.66 -3.29 15.50
C TYR A 131 -12.37 -4.43 14.78
N TYR A 132 -11.63 -5.27 14.04
CA TYR A 132 -12.20 -6.35 13.23
C TYR A 132 -12.50 -7.65 13.99
N SER A 133 -11.84 -7.92 15.12
CA SER A 133 -12.25 -9.02 16.01
C SER A 133 -13.68 -8.84 16.55
N ARG A 134 -14.23 -7.62 16.51
CA ARG A 134 -15.63 -7.32 16.86
C ARG A 134 -16.63 -7.60 15.72
N PHE A 135 -16.20 -7.77 14.47
CA PHE A 135 -17.10 -7.98 13.32
C PHE A 135 -17.14 -9.43 12.79
N VAL A 136 -16.22 -10.30 13.23
CA VAL A 136 -16.18 -11.73 12.86
C VAL A 136 -17.08 -12.59 13.77
N HIS A 137 -17.80 -11.97 14.72
CA HIS A 137 -18.72 -12.63 15.65
C HIS A 137 -20.21 -12.24 15.49
N CYS A 138 -20.61 -11.78 14.30
CA CYS A 138 -22.03 -11.65 13.94
C CYS A 138 -22.40 -12.69 12.87
#